data_AF-A0A971LG41-F1
#
_entry.id   AF-A0A971LG41-F1
#
_cell.length_a   1.000
_cell.length_b   1.000
_cell.length_c   1.000
_cell.angle_alpha   90.00
_cell.angle_beta   90.00
_cell.angle_gamma   90.00
#
_symmetry.space_group_name_H-M   'P 1'
#
loop_
_entity.id
_entity.type
_entity.pdbx_description
1 polymer ?
#
loop_
_entity_poly.entity_id
_entity_poly.type
_entity_poly.pdbx_seq_one_letter_code
_entity_poly.pdbx_strand_id
1 'polypeptide(L)' 'MIRVNDNYLKLPGSYLFSEIAARIRKYNENEPELELIRLGIGDVTRPLAPSV' A
#
# COMPACT_ATOMS: atom_id res chain seq x y z
N MET A 1 34.55 2.78 5.38
CA MET A 1 33.47 2.79 6.40
C MET A 1 32.21 3.31 5.73
N ILE A 2 31.13 2.55 5.73
CA ILE A 2 29.86 2.96 5.10
C ILE A 2 29.21 3.98 6.04
N ARG A 3 28.85 5.16 5.52
CA ARG A 3 28.13 6.19 6.26
C ARG A 3 26.68 6.20 5.78
N VAL A 4 25.77 5.85 6.69
CA VAL A 4 24.33 5.92 6.42
C VAL A 4 23.91 7.39 6.35
N ASN A 5 22.93 7.70 5.50
CA ASN A 5 22.38 9.04 5.38
C ASN A 5 21.50 9.36 6.61
N ASP A 6 21.98 10.23 7.49
CA ASP A 6 21.28 10.62 8.72
C ASP A 6 19.90 11.27 8.45
N ASN A 7 19.65 11.77 7.24
CA ASN A 7 18.33 12.32 6.87
C ASN A 7 17.24 11.25 6.79
N TYR A 8 17.57 9.97 6.65
CA TYR A 8 16.57 8.90 6.72
C TYR A 8 15.85 8.87 8.06
N LEU A 9 16.53 9.22 9.16
CA LEU A 9 15.97 9.24 10.51
C LEU A 9 14.96 10.39 10.72
N LYS A 10 14.98 11.39 9.83
CA LYS A 10 14.06 12.54 9.88
C LYS A 10 12.73 12.24 9.19
N LEU A 11 12.64 11.16 8.41
CA LEU A 11 11.41 10.77 7.75
C LEU A 11 10.44 10.22 8.81
N PRO A 12 9.21 10.76 8.92
CA PRO A 12 8.22 10.21 9.83
C PRO A 12 7.94 8.75 9.45
N GLY A 13 7.97 7.87 10.44
CA GLY A 13 7.65 6.46 10.26
C GLY A 13 6.19 6.31 9.86
N SER A 14 5.96 5.52 8.81
CA SER A 14 4.66 5.24 8.17
C SER A 14 4.43 6.03 6.88
N TYR A 15 4.74 5.38 5.77
CA TYR A 15 4.24 5.75 4.46
C TYR A 15 2.73 5.52 4.49
N LEU A 16 1.90 6.56 4.31
CA LEU A 16 0.43 6.53 4.36
C LEU A 16 -0.19 5.22 3.80
N PHE A 17 0.35 4.74 2.69
CA PHE A 17 -0.11 3.53 2.01
C PHE A 17 0.23 2.21 2.72
N SER A 18 1.35 2.16 3.45
CA SER A 18 1.75 0.98 4.24
C SER A 18 0.79 0.72 5.42
N GLU A 19 0.34 1.78 6.08
CA GLU A 19 -0.65 1.71 7.16
C GLU A 19 -2.03 1.31 6.63
N ILE A 20 -2.46 1.90 5.52
CA ILE A 20 -3.72 1.52 4.85
C ILE A 20 -3.70 0.03 4.48
N ALA A 21 -2.59 -0.47 3.91
CA ALA A 21 -2.45 -1.88 3.56
C ALA A 21 -2.53 -2.80 4.80
N ALA A 22 -1.94 -2.41 5.93
CA ALA A 22 -2.03 -3.17 7.17
C ALA A 22 -3.47 -3.26 7.70
N ARG A 23 -4.22 -2.15 7.65
CA ARG A 23 -5.62 -2.11 8.07
C ARG A 23 -6.52 -2.97 7.18
N ILE A 24 -6.32 -2.93 5.86
CA ILE A 24 -7.10 -3.74 4.92
C ILE A 24 -6.87 -5.24 5.17
N ARG A 25 -5.61 -5.66 5.39
CA ARG A 25 -5.32 -7.07 5.72
C ARG A 25 -6.06 -7.51 6.98
N LYS A 26 -5.94 -6.73 8.05
CA LYS A 26 -6.64 -7.01 9.31
C LYS A 26 -8.16 -7.05 9.14
N TYR A 27 -8.74 -6.17 8.33
CA TYR A 27 -10.16 -6.17 8.06
C TYR A 27 -10.59 -7.46 7.33
N ASN A 28 -9.90 -7.82 6.25
CA ASN A 28 -10.20 -9.04 5.47
C ASN A 28 -10.02 -10.34 6.28
N GLU A 29 -9.07 -10.37 7.23
CA GLU A 29 -8.87 -11.51 8.13
C GLU A 29 -10.03 -11.67 9.13
N ASN A 30 -10.67 -10.58 9.56
CA ASN A 30 -11.77 -10.61 10.51
C ASN A 30 -13.14 -10.81 9.83
N GLU A 31 -13.30 -10.34 8.60
CA GLU A 31 -14.57 -10.38 7.86
C GLU A 31 -14.41 -11.07 6.48
N PRO A 32 -14.06 -12.37 6.43
CA PRO A 32 -13.71 -13.06 5.18
C PRO A 32 -14.90 -13.25 4.21
N GLU A 33 -16.13 -13.17 4.71
CA GLU A 33 -17.35 -13.33 3.90
C GLU A 33 -17.80 -12.01 3.23
N LEU A 34 -17.20 -10.87 3.63
CA LEU A 34 -17.54 -9.56 3.09
C LEU A 34 -16.56 -9.17 1.97
N GLU A 35 -17.11 -8.83 0.81
CA GLU A 35 -16.31 -8.31 -0.29
C GLU A 35 -15.95 -6.83 -0.07
N LEU A 36 -14.66 -6.52 0.02
CA LEU A 36 -14.16 -5.16 0.20
C LEU A 36 -13.93 -4.46 -1.14
N ILE A 37 -14.68 -3.39 -1.42
CA ILE A 37 -14.46 -2.51 -2.59
C ILE A 37 -13.31 -1.53 -2.33
N ARG A 38 -12.29 -1.51 -3.20
CA ARG A 38 -11.05 -0.75 -3.01
C ARG A 38 -11.02 0.56 -3.80
N LEU A 39 -11.57 1.64 -3.24
CA LEU A 39 -11.55 2.98 -3.88
C LEU A 39 -10.26 3.79 -3.60
N GLY A 40 -9.17 3.11 -3.25
CA GLY A 40 -7.89 3.72 -2.89
C GLY A 40 -6.86 3.69 -4.03
N ILE A 41 -5.59 3.90 -3.67
CA ILE A 41 -4.47 3.76 -4.62
C ILE A 41 -4.32 2.30 -5.10
N GLY A 42 -4.01 2.15 -6.39
CA GLY A 42 -3.53 0.90 -6.97
C GLY A 42 -4.60 -0.04 -7.50
N ASP A 43 -5.87 0.37 -7.51
CA ASP A 43 -6.96 -0.42 -8.13
C ASP A 43 -6.99 -0.22 -9.66
N VAL A 44 -5.92 -0.64 -10.33
CA VAL A 44 -5.84 -0.66 -11.80
C VAL A 44 -6.53 -1.92 -12.28
N THR A 45 -7.74 -1.76 -12.83
CA THR A 45 -8.60 -2.88 -13.24
C THR A 45 -8.55 -3.19 -14.73
N ARG A 46 -8.00 -2.29 -15.55
CA ARG A 46 -7.89 -2.47 -17.00
C ARG A 46 -6.52 -3.02 -17.40
N PRO A 47 -6.45 -3.92 -18.39
CA PRO A 47 -5.18 -4.39 -18.92
C PRO A 47 -4.42 -3.26 -19.61
N LEU A 48 -3.12 -3.49 -19.85
CA LEU A 48 -2.32 -2.61 -20.69
C LEU A 48 -2.93 -2.52 -22.10
N ALA A 49 -2.86 -1.34 -22.71
CA ALA A 49 -3.30 -1.14 -24.08
C ALA A 49 -2.47 -2.00 -25.05
N PRO A 50 -3.06 -2.47 -26.16
CA PRO A 50 -2.31 -3.16 -27.21
C PRO A 50 -1.27 -2.23 -27.85
N SER A 51 -0.22 -2.80 -28.44
CA SER A 51 0.75 -2.03 -29.24
C SER A 51 0.05 -1.37 -30.41
N VAL A 52 0.42 -0.12 -30.69
CA VAL A 52 0.10 0.57 -31.94
C VAL A 52 0.99 0.04 -33.06
#